data_AF-A0A3L6JGY8-F1
#
_entry.id   AF-A0A3L6JGY8-F1
#
_cell.length_a   1.000
_cell.length_b   1.000
_cell.length_c   1.000
_cell.angle_alpha   90.00
_cell.angle_beta   90.00
_cell.angle_gamma   90.00
#
_symmetry.space_group_name_H-M   'P 1'
#
loop_
_entity.id
_entity.type
_entity.pdbx_description
1 polymer ?
#
loop_
_entity_poly.entity_id
_entity_poly.type
_entity_poly.pdbx_seq_one_letter_code
_entity_poly.pdbx_strand_id
1 'polypeptide(L)'
;MSEGVLHGERYEFFSWRGFAVGAAIIGVSLLIQASIGFPDVWTESPITYLMLIAASALVVGISSGAVLVYLVTPNQDVIGLSGLGSDDATQHVALLLVLLALVQPVISGYLFFYEYFNSDPLAAIWVMVAFAAPTIGIIVGFFDRRAALVSDLKVYFLHNNRLDLAGLEWLQGLGPRTTTYRIGMLETAASRVRGVGLSGHEIVKEKSQAAVGS
;
A
#
# COMPACT_ATOMS: atom_id res chain seq x y z
N MET A 1 -6.46 -22.28 20.75
CA MET A 1 -5.89 -20.98 20.36
C MET A 1 -6.58 -20.55 19.08
N SER A 2 -7.76 -19.95 19.25
CA SER A 2 -8.65 -19.53 18.15
C SER A 2 -8.28 -18.12 17.69
N GLU A 3 -8.16 -17.93 16.38
CA GLU A 3 -8.18 -16.66 15.61
C GLU A 3 -7.18 -15.53 15.95
N GLY A 4 -6.73 -15.38 17.20
CA GLY A 4 -5.98 -14.22 17.70
C GLY A 4 -4.63 -13.95 17.04
N VAL A 5 -4.05 -14.90 16.31
CA VAL A 5 -2.80 -14.68 15.56
C VAL A 5 -3.05 -13.83 14.30
N LEU A 6 -4.21 -13.99 13.64
CA LEU A 6 -4.60 -13.15 12.49
C LEU A 6 -5.26 -11.83 12.92
N HIS A 7 -5.42 -11.58 14.23
CA HIS A 7 -6.06 -10.36 14.75
C HIS A 7 -5.14 -9.14 14.76
N GLY A 8 -3.81 -9.30 14.84
CA GLY A 8 -2.86 -8.17 14.78
C GLY A 8 -2.98 -7.38 13.47
N GLU A 9 -3.33 -8.09 12.41
CA GLU A 9 -3.60 -7.55 11.08
C GLU A 9 -4.93 -6.76 10.99
N ARG A 10 -5.84 -6.84 11.97
CA ARG A 10 -7.10 -6.06 11.93
C ARG A 10 -6.88 -4.55 12.02
N TYR A 11 -5.72 -4.07 12.50
CA TYR A 11 -5.55 -2.66 12.89
C TYR A 11 -4.31 -1.92 12.35
N GLU A 12 -3.37 -2.59 11.67
CA GLU A 12 -2.27 -1.90 11.00
C GLU A 12 -2.70 -1.44 9.60
N PHE A 13 -3.26 -0.24 9.55
CA PHE A 13 -3.82 0.34 8.33
C PHE A 13 -2.76 1.07 7.48
N PHE A 14 -1.62 1.47 8.07
CA PHE A 14 -0.61 2.29 7.40
C PHE A 14 0.70 1.52 7.19
N SER A 15 1.20 1.45 5.96
CA SER A 15 2.51 0.86 5.69
C SER A 15 3.62 1.90 5.86
N TRP A 16 4.37 1.81 6.96
CA TRP A 16 5.55 2.64 7.19
C TRP A 16 6.63 2.45 6.12
N ARG A 17 6.77 1.22 5.59
CA ARG A 17 7.70 0.92 4.50
C ARG A 17 7.23 1.53 3.18
N GLY A 18 5.94 1.42 2.86
CA GLY A 18 5.36 2.07 1.70
C GLY A 18 5.50 3.60 1.76
N PHE A 19 5.26 4.19 2.93
CA PHE A 19 5.52 5.60 3.20
C PHE A 19 6.97 5.99 2.96
N ALA A 20 7.91 5.29 3.61
CA ALA A 20 9.33 5.62 3.53
C ALA A 20 9.87 5.49 2.10
N VAL A 21 9.46 4.44 1.37
CA VAL A 21 9.86 4.25 -0.02
C VAL A 21 9.27 5.33 -0.92
N GLY A 22 7.97 5.63 -0.82
CA GLY A 22 7.34 6.68 -1.62
C GLY A 22 7.98 8.05 -1.37
N ALA A 23 8.17 8.42 -0.10
CA ALA A 23 8.82 9.66 0.31
C ALA A 23 10.27 9.75 -0.17
N ALA A 24 11.04 8.66 -0.04
CA ALA A 24 12.43 8.62 -0.47
C ALA A 24 12.56 8.75 -1.99
N ILE A 25 11.73 8.06 -2.78
CA ILE A 25 11.79 8.12 -4.24
C ILE A 25 11.53 9.55 -4.72
N ILE A 26 10.44 10.19 -4.28
CA ILE A 26 10.16 11.56 -4.74
C ILE A 26 11.21 12.55 -4.23
N GLY A 27 11.65 12.42 -2.98
CA GLY A 27 12.64 13.32 -2.40
C GLY A 27 13.99 13.25 -3.11
N VAL A 28 14.49 12.03 -3.34
CA VAL A 28 15.72 11.80 -4.11
C VAL A 28 15.55 12.25 -5.56
N SER A 29 14.39 12.02 -6.16
CA SER A 29 14.14 12.44 -7.55
C SER A 29 14.20 13.96 -7.70
N LEU A 30 13.56 14.72 -6.81
CA LEU A 30 13.60 16.18 -6.81
C LEU A 30 15.00 16.71 -6.50
N LEU A 31 15.73 16.07 -5.58
CA LEU A 31 17.13 16.41 -5.29
C LEU A 31 18.03 16.24 -6.53
N ILE A 32 17.92 15.10 -7.21
CA ILE A 32 18.71 14.81 -8.42
C ILE A 32 18.28 15.74 -9.55
N GLN A 33 16.97 15.97 -9.73
CA GLN A 33 16.44 16.90 -10.71
C GLN A 33 17.05 18.28 -10.55
N ALA A 34 16.97 18.87 -9.35
CA ALA A 34 17.54 20.20 -9.12
C ALA A 34 19.06 20.23 -9.28
N SER A 35 19.76 19.15 -8.94
CA SER A 35 21.22 19.08 -9.09
C SER A 35 21.67 19.05 -10.55
N ILE A 36 20.85 18.52 -11.46
CA ILE A 36 21.18 18.35 -12.88
C ILE A 36 20.52 19.41 -13.76
N GLY A 37 19.21 19.60 -13.62
CA GLY A 37 18.41 20.46 -14.47
C GLY A 37 18.58 21.95 -14.17
N PHE A 38 18.72 22.32 -12.89
CA PHE A 38 18.75 23.71 -12.46
C PHE A 38 19.52 23.91 -11.14
N PRO A 39 20.86 23.75 -11.15
CA PRO A 39 21.67 23.80 -9.93
C PRO A 39 21.60 25.14 -9.19
N ASP A 40 21.29 26.24 -9.89
CA ASP A 40 21.24 27.59 -9.32
C ASP A 40 20.17 27.76 -8.24
N VAL A 41 19.15 26.88 -8.19
CA VAL A 41 18.14 26.89 -7.12
C VAL A 41 18.75 26.70 -5.73
N TRP A 42 19.90 26.02 -5.64
CA TRP A 42 20.62 25.79 -4.39
C TRP A 42 21.31 27.05 -3.86
N THR A 43 21.57 28.03 -4.72
CA THR A 43 22.13 29.33 -4.33
C THR A 43 21.05 30.39 -4.18
N GLU A 44 20.04 30.36 -5.05
CA GLU A 44 19.03 31.43 -5.12
C GLU A 44 17.87 31.22 -4.16
N SER A 45 17.43 29.97 -3.96
CA SER A 45 16.26 29.65 -3.13
C SER A 45 16.33 28.27 -2.44
N PRO A 46 17.44 27.95 -1.73
CA PRO A 46 17.66 26.62 -1.16
C PRO A 46 16.59 26.22 -0.14
N ILE A 47 16.21 27.15 0.74
CA ILE A 47 15.25 26.88 1.82
C ILE A 47 13.87 26.57 1.24
N THR A 48 13.40 27.38 0.28
CA THR A 48 12.10 27.20 -0.37
C THR A 48 12.06 25.87 -1.13
N TYR A 49 13.14 25.50 -1.82
CA TYR A 49 13.19 24.25 -2.57
C TYR A 49 13.25 23.02 -1.65
N LEU A 50 13.98 23.11 -0.52
CA LEU A 50 13.96 22.06 0.50
C LEU A 50 12.57 21.88 1.13
N MET A 51 11.84 22.97 1.35
CA MET A 51 10.44 22.89 1.81
C MET A 51 9.55 22.21 0.79
N LEU A 52 9.72 22.49 -0.51
CA LEU A 52 9.01 21.79 -1.59
C LEU A 52 9.31 20.28 -1.56
N ILE A 53 10.60 19.91 -1.47
CA ILE A 53 11.01 18.50 -1.37
C ILE A 53 10.35 17.82 -0.17
N ALA A 54 10.41 18.45 1.00
CA ALA A 54 9.84 17.90 2.22
C ALA A 54 8.31 17.74 2.11
N ALA A 55 7.61 18.76 1.60
CA ALA A 55 6.17 18.71 1.41
C ALA A 55 5.75 17.62 0.42
N SER A 56 6.44 17.52 -0.72
CA SER A 56 6.16 16.48 -1.72
C SER A 56 6.50 15.09 -1.23
N ALA A 57 7.61 14.92 -0.48
CA ALA A 57 7.95 13.67 0.18
C ALA A 57 6.87 13.22 1.17
N LEU A 58 6.35 14.15 1.98
CA LEU A 58 5.26 13.84 2.92
C LEU A 58 3.97 13.47 2.19
N VAL A 59 3.55 14.24 1.18
CA VAL A 59 2.32 13.97 0.42
C VAL A 59 2.40 12.62 -0.28
N VAL A 60 3.45 12.37 -1.06
CA VAL A 60 3.63 11.10 -1.78
C VAL A 60 3.81 9.94 -0.80
N GLY A 61 4.56 10.14 0.27
CA GLY A 61 4.74 9.13 1.32
C GLY A 61 3.41 8.78 1.99
N ILE A 62 2.64 9.76 2.44
CA ILE A 62 1.33 9.53 3.08
C ILE A 62 0.42 8.78 2.13
N SER A 63 0.30 9.20 0.88
CA SER A 63 -0.51 8.49 -0.10
C SER A 63 -0.01 7.06 -0.33
N SER A 64 1.31 6.85 -0.42
CA SER A 64 1.89 5.51 -0.60
C SER A 64 1.63 4.57 0.58
N GLY A 65 1.73 5.08 1.81
CA GLY A 65 1.51 4.32 3.04
C GLY A 65 0.03 4.12 3.38
N ALA A 66 -0.83 5.07 3.00
CA ALA A 66 -2.24 5.11 3.36
C ALA A 66 -3.18 4.51 2.30
N VAL A 67 -2.76 4.34 1.03
CA VAL A 67 -3.67 3.81 0.00
C VAL A 67 -4.15 2.39 0.30
N LEU A 68 -3.37 1.58 1.02
CA LEU A 68 -3.82 0.27 1.51
C LEU A 68 -4.95 0.38 2.56
N VAL A 69 -5.06 1.51 3.28
CA VAL A 69 -6.18 1.83 4.19
C VAL A 69 -7.50 1.99 3.41
N TYR A 70 -7.42 2.61 2.22
CA TYR A 70 -8.59 3.16 1.54
C TYR A 70 -9.05 2.34 0.33
N LEU A 71 -8.16 1.56 -0.30
CA LEU A 71 -8.54 0.49 -1.22
C LEU A 71 -9.19 -0.69 -0.47
N VAL A 72 -9.07 -0.72 0.86
CA VAL A 72 -9.53 -1.83 1.69
C VAL A 72 -10.29 -1.28 2.90
N THR A 73 -11.56 -0.92 2.71
CA THR A 73 -12.43 -0.46 3.79
C THR A 73 -12.58 -1.49 4.91
N PRO A 74 -12.28 -1.16 6.17
CA PRO A 74 -12.99 -1.74 7.30
C PRO A 74 -14.31 -0.98 7.46
N ASN A 75 -15.46 -1.58 7.17
CA ASN A 75 -16.71 -1.05 7.69
C ASN A 75 -16.72 -1.34 9.20
N GLN A 76 -16.57 -0.29 9.99
CA GLN A 76 -16.89 -0.32 11.40
C GLN A 76 -18.40 -0.15 11.54
N ASP A 77 -19.11 -1.26 11.74
CA ASP A 77 -20.50 -1.22 12.19
C ASP A 77 -20.57 -0.72 13.64
N VAL A 78 -20.64 0.59 13.82
CA VAL A 78 -21.47 1.14 14.89
C VAL A 78 -22.88 1.20 14.33
N ILE A 79 -23.68 0.22 14.73
CA ILE A 79 -25.11 0.07 14.40
C ILE A 79 -25.84 1.38 14.72
N GLY A 80 -26.33 2.10 13.71
CA GLY A 80 -27.13 3.30 13.93
C GLY A 80 -27.33 4.30 12.78
N LEU A 81 -26.76 4.10 11.59
CA LEU A 81 -26.94 5.03 10.45
C LEU A 81 -27.07 4.26 9.12
N SER A 82 -28.06 3.38 9.02
CA SER A 82 -28.49 2.83 7.73
C SER A 82 -29.14 3.96 6.91
N GLY A 83 -28.41 4.55 5.97
CA GLY A 83 -29.02 5.53 5.09
C GLY A 83 -28.19 6.12 3.96
N LEU A 84 -26.85 6.05 3.96
CA LEU A 84 -26.03 6.68 2.91
C LEU A 84 -24.72 5.90 2.61
N GLY A 85 -24.64 5.31 1.42
CA GLY A 85 -23.46 5.07 0.56
C GLY A 85 -22.04 4.97 1.15
N SER A 86 -21.81 4.16 2.19
CA SER A 86 -20.51 4.05 2.91
C SER A 86 -19.32 3.49 2.08
N ASP A 87 -19.54 2.82 0.96
CA ASP A 87 -18.47 2.21 0.14
C ASP A 87 -17.77 3.20 -0.82
N ASP A 88 -18.43 4.32 -1.17
CA ASP A 88 -17.91 5.27 -2.14
C ASP A 88 -16.89 6.24 -1.51
N ALA A 89 -17.15 6.71 -0.29
CA ALA A 89 -16.38 7.79 0.33
C ALA A 89 -14.90 7.45 0.55
N THR A 90 -14.60 6.25 0.99
CA THR A 90 -13.23 5.77 1.26
C THR A 90 -12.45 5.50 -0.01
N GLN A 91 -13.09 4.94 -1.05
CA GLN A 91 -12.49 4.81 -2.38
C GLN A 91 -12.23 6.17 -3.01
N HIS A 92 -13.13 7.14 -2.82
CA HIS A 92 -12.91 8.52 -3.23
C HIS A 92 -11.74 9.16 -2.47
N VAL A 93 -11.56 8.89 -1.18
CA VAL A 93 -10.40 9.35 -0.41
C VAL A 93 -9.11 8.69 -0.92
N ALA A 94 -9.11 7.39 -1.23
CA ALA A 94 -7.97 6.70 -1.84
C ALA A 94 -7.57 7.38 -3.16
N LEU A 95 -8.57 7.60 -4.03
CA LEU A 95 -8.39 8.22 -5.32
C LEU A 95 -7.88 9.65 -5.18
N LEU A 96 -8.44 10.43 -4.25
CA LEU A 96 -8.00 11.78 -3.94
C LEU A 96 -6.54 11.80 -3.51
N LEU A 97 -6.12 10.90 -2.61
CA LEU A 97 -4.74 10.82 -2.14
C LEU A 97 -3.77 10.44 -3.28
N VAL A 98 -4.17 9.51 -4.16
CA VAL A 98 -3.37 9.16 -5.33
C VAL A 98 -3.26 10.35 -6.28
N LEU A 99 -4.37 11.00 -6.62
CA LEU A 99 -4.38 12.19 -7.47
C LEU A 99 -3.52 13.30 -6.86
N LEU A 100 -3.63 13.54 -5.56
CA LEU A 100 -2.82 14.54 -4.86
C LEU A 100 -1.33 14.19 -4.94
N ALA A 101 -0.94 12.93 -4.74
CA ALA A 101 0.45 12.50 -4.84
C ALA A 101 1.03 12.60 -6.25
N LEU A 102 0.22 12.40 -7.29
CA LEU A 102 0.65 12.52 -8.68
C LEU A 102 0.79 13.99 -9.10
N VAL A 103 -0.15 14.84 -8.65
CA VAL A 103 -0.30 16.20 -9.15
C VAL A 103 0.51 17.21 -8.33
N GLN A 104 0.53 17.07 -7.00
CA GLN A 104 1.11 18.08 -6.11
C GLN A 104 2.59 18.37 -6.39
N PRO A 105 3.49 17.37 -6.55
CA PRO A 105 4.90 17.65 -6.78
C PRO A 105 5.14 18.45 -8.07
N VAL A 106 4.40 18.12 -9.13
CA VAL A 106 4.52 18.76 -10.45
C VAL A 106 3.93 20.17 -10.42
N ILE A 107 2.71 20.34 -9.89
CA ILE A 107 2.06 21.66 -9.82
C ILE A 107 2.84 22.60 -8.90
N SER A 108 3.25 22.15 -7.72
CA SER A 108 4.03 23.00 -6.81
C SER A 108 5.40 23.34 -7.39
N GLY A 109 6.07 22.39 -8.06
CA GLY A 109 7.29 22.67 -8.81
C GLY A 109 7.09 23.75 -9.86
N TYR A 110 6.06 23.64 -10.69
CA TYR A 110 5.78 24.62 -11.73
C TYR A 110 5.36 25.99 -11.18
N LEU A 111 4.53 26.04 -10.13
CA LEU A 111 4.03 27.31 -9.59
C LEU A 111 5.10 28.12 -8.87
N PHE A 112 5.99 27.46 -8.11
CA PHE A 112 7.00 28.15 -7.30
C PHE A 112 8.36 28.26 -8.00
N PHE A 113 8.65 27.40 -8.98
CA PHE A 113 9.95 27.29 -9.64
C PHE A 113 9.82 27.26 -11.17
N TYR A 114 8.85 28.02 -11.72
CA TYR A 114 8.52 28.06 -13.15
C TYR A 114 9.75 28.27 -14.05
N GLU A 115 10.61 29.24 -13.73
CA GLU A 115 11.78 29.60 -14.55
C GLU A 115 12.77 28.43 -14.69
N TYR A 116 12.92 27.65 -13.62
CA TYR A 116 13.78 26.48 -13.59
C TYR A 116 13.12 25.26 -14.27
N PHE A 117 11.83 25.02 -14.01
CA PHE A 117 11.11 23.88 -14.59
C PHE A 117 10.92 24.01 -16.10
N ASN A 118 10.75 25.22 -16.62
CA ASN A 118 10.55 25.47 -18.05
C ASN A 118 11.86 25.34 -18.86
N SER A 119 13.01 25.43 -18.19
CA SER A 119 14.34 25.29 -18.78
C SER A 119 14.96 23.90 -18.55
N ASP A 120 14.33 23.05 -17.75
CA ASP A 120 14.81 21.70 -17.44
C ASP A 120 14.68 20.76 -18.66
N PRO A 121 15.81 20.32 -19.26
CA PRO A 121 15.79 19.45 -20.44
C PRO A 121 15.28 18.03 -20.13
N LEU A 122 15.20 17.66 -18.85
CA LEU A 122 14.79 16.33 -18.37
C LEU A 122 13.42 16.35 -17.69
N ALA A 123 12.68 17.45 -17.79
CA ALA A 123 11.37 17.63 -17.13
C ALA A 123 10.42 16.43 -17.36
N ALA A 124 10.34 15.90 -18.58
CA ALA A 124 9.51 14.75 -18.90
C ALA A 124 9.91 13.47 -18.13
N ILE A 125 11.21 13.24 -17.94
CA ILE A 125 11.71 12.10 -17.15
C ILE A 125 11.32 12.26 -15.70
N TRP A 126 11.49 13.45 -15.14
CA TRP A 126 11.16 13.72 -13.73
C TRP A 126 9.67 13.61 -13.46
N VAL A 127 8.82 14.05 -14.39
CA VAL A 127 7.38 13.81 -14.33
C VAL A 127 7.11 12.31 -14.29
N MET A 128 7.66 11.51 -15.22
CA MET A 128 7.44 10.06 -15.22
C MET A 128 7.89 9.37 -13.92
N VAL A 129 9.04 9.77 -13.37
CA VAL A 129 9.55 9.24 -12.10
C VAL A 129 8.66 9.65 -10.92
N ALA A 130 8.20 10.90 -10.88
CA ALA A 130 7.28 11.39 -9.86
C ALA A 130 5.95 10.62 -9.89
N PHE A 131 5.46 10.27 -11.08
CA PHE A 131 4.27 9.44 -11.25
C PHE A 131 4.49 7.99 -10.78
N ALA A 132 5.68 7.43 -10.96
CA ALA A 132 6.01 6.08 -10.52
C ALA A 132 6.22 5.96 -9.00
N ALA A 133 6.67 7.03 -8.34
CA ALA A 133 6.97 7.05 -6.90
C ALA A 133 5.82 6.52 -6.01
N PRO A 134 4.57 7.02 -6.11
CA PRO A 134 3.47 6.50 -5.30
C PRO A 134 3.16 5.03 -5.61
N THR A 135 3.23 4.62 -6.88
CA THR A 135 2.97 3.23 -7.29
C THR A 135 3.99 2.27 -6.67
N ILE A 136 5.28 2.61 -6.71
CA ILE A 136 6.33 1.78 -6.12
C ILE A 136 6.16 1.69 -4.60
N GLY A 137 5.85 2.81 -3.93
CA GLY A 137 5.57 2.83 -2.50
C GLY A 137 4.40 1.91 -2.12
N ILE A 138 3.30 1.96 -2.87
CA ILE A 138 2.14 1.06 -2.68
C ILE A 138 2.52 -0.41 -2.86
N ILE A 139 3.30 -0.73 -3.91
CA ILE A 139 3.75 -2.09 -4.18
C ILE A 139 4.59 -2.64 -3.02
N VAL A 140 5.52 -1.83 -2.49
CA VAL A 140 6.33 -2.24 -1.34
C VAL A 140 5.46 -2.48 -0.11
N GLY A 141 4.48 -1.62 0.14
CA GLY A 141 3.53 -1.82 1.24
C GLY A 141 2.74 -3.14 1.08
N PHE A 142 2.34 -3.47 -0.15
CA PHE A 142 1.64 -4.74 -0.42
C PHE A 142 2.54 -5.97 -0.18
N PHE A 143 3.80 -5.93 -0.59
CA PHE A 143 4.74 -7.03 -0.34
C PHE A 143 5.03 -7.23 1.14
N ASP A 144 5.21 -6.14 1.89
CA ASP A 144 5.42 -6.19 3.33
C ASP A 144 4.23 -6.84 4.02
N ARG A 145 3.02 -6.43 3.62
CA ARG A 145 1.79 -7.00 4.16
C ARG A 145 1.60 -8.47 3.84
N ARG A 146 1.90 -8.87 2.60
CA ARG A 146 1.89 -10.28 2.22
C ARG A 146 2.89 -11.10 3.04
N ALA A 147 4.07 -10.55 3.32
CA ALA A 147 5.08 -11.24 4.12
C ALA A 147 4.62 -11.46 5.57
N ALA A 148 3.96 -10.47 6.17
CA ALA A 148 3.33 -10.59 7.48
C ALA A 148 2.26 -11.70 7.50
N LEU A 149 1.32 -11.68 6.55
CA LEU A 149 0.31 -12.73 6.39
C LEU A 149 0.93 -14.14 6.24
N VAL A 150 2.01 -14.28 5.46
CA VAL A 150 2.72 -15.56 5.32
C VAL A 150 3.30 -16.02 6.67
N SER A 151 3.84 -15.10 7.46
CA SER A 151 4.36 -15.41 8.79
C SER A 151 3.24 -15.87 9.73
N ASP A 152 2.11 -15.17 9.73
CA ASP A 152 0.98 -15.49 10.58
C ASP A 152 0.35 -16.84 10.21
N LEU A 153 0.20 -17.12 8.92
CA LEU A 153 -0.27 -18.41 8.44
C LEU A 153 0.68 -19.54 8.84
N LYS A 154 2.00 -19.34 8.77
CA LYS A 154 2.97 -20.34 9.25
C LYS A 154 2.74 -20.66 10.73
N VAL A 155 2.59 -19.65 11.58
CA VAL A 155 2.35 -19.83 13.02
C VAL A 155 0.99 -20.50 13.28
N TYR A 156 -0.04 -20.12 12.53
CA TYR A 156 -1.37 -20.72 12.63
C TYR A 156 -1.34 -22.23 12.32
N PHE A 157 -0.70 -22.63 11.23
CA PHE A 157 -0.60 -24.04 10.79
C PHE A 157 0.43 -24.88 11.57
N LEU A 158 1.12 -24.31 12.56
CA LEU A 158 1.85 -25.09 13.57
C LEU A 158 0.88 -25.87 14.47
N HIS A 159 -0.28 -25.28 14.77
CA HIS A 159 -1.24 -25.82 15.75
C HIS A 159 -2.58 -26.23 15.13
N ASN A 160 -2.84 -25.83 13.88
CA ASN A 160 -4.09 -26.07 13.18
C ASN A 160 -3.83 -26.82 11.85
N ASN A 161 -4.84 -27.58 11.41
CA ASN A 161 -4.76 -28.37 10.16
C ASN A 161 -5.55 -27.77 9.01
N ARG A 162 -6.48 -26.86 9.30
CA ARG A 162 -7.37 -26.19 8.34
C ARG A 162 -7.69 -24.78 8.80
N LEU A 163 -7.92 -23.90 7.84
CA LEU A 163 -8.44 -22.55 8.01
C LEU A 163 -9.61 -22.39 7.03
N ASP A 164 -10.82 -22.25 7.55
CA ASP A 164 -12.01 -21.97 6.74
C ASP A 164 -12.10 -20.46 6.51
N LEU A 165 -11.97 -20.03 5.25
CA LEU A 165 -12.03 -18.62 4.88
C LEU A 165 -13.46 -18.07 4.94
N ALA A 166 -14.47 -18.91 4.74
CA ALA A 166 -15.87 -18.51 4.82
C ALA A 166 -16.31 -18.29 6.29
N GLY A 167 -15.69 -19.01 7.23
CA GLY A 167 -15.94 -18.92 8.67
C GLY A 167 -15.23 -17.76 9.38
N LEU A 168 -14.38 -16.99 8.69
CA LEU A 168 -13.67 -15.86 9.31
C LEU A 168 -14.63 -14.69 9.57
N GLU A 169 -15.01 -14.47 10.83
CA GLU A 169 -15.96 -13.42 11.23
C GLU A 169 -15.53 -12.02 10.74
N TRP A 170 -14.22 -11.76 10.69
CA TRP A 170 -13.68 -10.49 10.20
C TRP A 170 -13.73 -10.32 8.68
N LEU A 171 -13.97 -11.39 7.92
CA LEU A 171 -14.28 -11.35 6.48
C LEU A 171 -15.79 -11.23 6.23
N GLN A 172 -16.62 -11.75 7.13
CA GLN A 172 -18.08 -11.72 7.02
C GLN A 172 -18.68 -10.32 7.26
N GLY A 173 -17.99 -9.45 8.02
CA GLY A 173 -18.37 -8.04 8.22
C GLY A 173 -17.89 -7.07 7.14
N LEU A 174 -17.31 -7.56 6.04
CA LEU A 174 -16.76 -6.74 4.96
C LEU A 174 -17.68 -6.76 3.73
N GLY A 175 -17.67 -5.66 2.96
CA GLY A 175 -18.37 -5.59 1.68
C GLY A 175 -17.83 -6.61 0.65
N PRO A 176 -18.64 -7.08 -0.32
CA PRO A 176 -18.29 -8.20 -1.21
C PRO A 176 -16.95 -8.05 -1.97
N ARG A 177 -16.62 -6.83 -2.39
CA ARG A 177 -15.37 -6.53 -3.11
C ARG A 177 -14.14 -6.64 -2.20
N THR A 178 -14.23 -6.06 -1.01
CA THR A 178 -13.16 -6.10 0.00
C THR A 178 -12.92 -7.54 0.47
N THR A 179 -13.99 -8.30 0.71
CA THR A 179 -13.91 -9.73 1.07
C THR A 179 -13.18 -10.54 0.00
N THR A 180 -13.57 -10.38 -1.26
CA THR A 180 -12.93 -11.09 -2.39
C THR A 180 -11.44 -10.78 -2.48
N TYR A 181 -11.07 -9.50 -2.36
CA TYR A 181 -9.67 -9.09 -2.41
C TYR A 181 -8.85 -9.65 -1.24
N ARG A 182 -9.40 -9.61 -0.01
CA ARG A 182 -8.71 -10.12 1.18
C ARG A 182 -8.58 -11.65 1.17
N ILE A 183 -9.59 -12.35 0.66
CA ILE A 183 -9.51 -13.79 0.37
C ILE A 183 -8.37 -14.03 -0.62
N GLY A 184 -8.33 -13.29 -1.74
CA GLY A 184 -7.26 -13.41 -2.73
C GLY A 184 -5.86 -13.14 -2.14
N MET A 185 -5.72 -12.17 -1.23
CA MET A 185 -4.47 -11.92 -0.49
C MET A 185 -4.07 -13.10 0.40
N LEU A 186 -5.02 -13.68 1.14
CA LEU A 186 -4.80 -14.85 1.98
C LEU A 186 -4.42 -16.08 1.17
N GLU A 187 -5.11 -16.35 0.06
CA GLU A 187 -4.78 -17.44 -0.88
C GLU A 187 -3.38 -17.27 -1.47
N THR A 188 -3.08 -16.04 -1.90
CA THR A 188 -1.78 -15.65 -2.45
C THR A 188 -0.67 -15.72 -1.38
N ALA A 189 -0.98 -15.51 -0.10
CA ALA A 189 -0.05 -15.74 1.01
C ALA A 189 0.10 -17.24 1.31
N ALA A 190 -1.00 -18.00 1.36
CA ALA A 190 -1.03 -19.43 1.66
C ALA A 190 -0.20 -20.24 0.67
N SER A 191 -0.25 -19.93 -0.63
CA SER A 191 0.59 -20.56 -1.66
C SER A 191 2.11 -20.43 -1.42
N ARG A 192 2.55 -19.55 -0.51
CA ARG A 192 3.96 -19.39 -0.11
C ARG A 192 4.31 -20.10 1.21
N VAL A 193 3.35 -20.72 1.87
CA VAL A 193 3.55 -21.53 3.07
C VAL A 193 3.76 -22.99 2.65
N ARG A 194 4.91 -23.57 2.99
CA ARG A 194 5.22 -24.96 2.62
C ARG A 194 4.27 -25.94 3.33
N GLY A 195 3.76 -26.91 2.60
CA GLY A 195 2.87 -27.95 3.12
C GLY A 195 1.47 -27.43 3.44
N VAL A 196 1.04 -26.36 2.78
CA VAL A 196 -0.30 -25.78 2.90
C VAL A 196 -0.82 -25.53 1.48
N GLY A 197 -2.04 -25.99 1.20
CA GLY A 197 -2.68 -25.93 -0.10
C GLY A 197 -4.11 -25.37 -0.01
N LEU A 198 -4.66 -25.00 -1.16
CA LEU A 198 -6.03 -24.51 -1.29
C LEU A 198 -6.98 -25.67 -1.63
N SER A 199 -8.10 -25.76 -0.91
CA SER A 199 -9.16 -26.74 -1.15
C SER A 199 -10.53 -26.05 -1.06
N GLY A 200 -11.01 -25.53 -2.19
CA GLY A 200 -12.25 -24.75 -2.21
C GLY A 200 -12.08 -23.45 -1.41
N HIS A 201 -12.94 -23.26 -0.40
CA HIS A 201 -12.90 -22.10 0.51
C HIS A 201 -12.01 -22.32 1.75
N GLU A 202 -11.29 -23.45 1.82
CA GLU A 202 -10.41 -23.78 2.93
C GLU A 202 -8.94 -23.74 2.51
N ILE A 203 -8.09 -23.24 3.41
CA ILE A 203 -6.65 -23.44 3.36
C ILE A 203 -6.33 -24.63 4.28
N VAL A 204 -5.74 -25.69 3.74
CA VAL A 204 -5.50 -26.96 4.46
C VAL A 204 -4.04 -27.34 4.44
N LYS A 205 -3.58 -27.94 5.54
CA LYS A 205 -2.23 -28.50 5.62
C LYS A 205 -2.17 -29.74 4.71
N GLU A 206 -1.32 -29.69 3.70
CA GLU A 206 -1.07 -30.83 2.82
C GLU A 206 -0.49 -31.96 3.68
N LYS A 207 -1.25 -33.04 3.85
CA LYS A 207 -0.68 -34.27 4.38
C LYS A 207 0.39 -34.68 3.39
N SER A 208 1.63 -34.83 3.87
CA SER A 208 2.77 -35.29 3.09
C SER A 208 2.34 -36.44 2.17
N GLN A 209 2.10 -36.17 0.89
CA GLN A 209 1.99 -37.19 -0.14
C GLN A 209 3.41 -37.65 -0.48
N ALA A 210 4.07 -38.21 0.54
CA ALA A 210 5.32 -38.93 0.43
C ALA A 210 5.23 -40.14 1.37
N ALA A 211 4.23 -40.98 1.15
CA ALA A 211 4.21 -42.36 1.60
C ALA A 211 3.23 -43.18 0.73
N VAL A 212 3.78 -44.19 0.08
CA VAL A 212 3.11 -45.39 -0.48
C VAL A 212 2.48 -45.25 -1.88
N GLY A 213 3.33 -45.02 -2.87
CA GLY A 213 3.29 -45.86 -4.08
C GLY A 213 4.29 -46.99 -3.89
N SER A 214 3.86 -48.09 -3.27
CA SER A 214 4.58 -49.37 -3.24
C SER A 214 3.76 -50.40 -4.00
#